data_AF-A0A914PDG2-F1
#
_entry.id   AF-A0A914PDG2-F1
#
_cell.length_a   1.000
_cell.length_b   1.000
_cell.length_c   1.000
_cell.angle_alpha   90.00
_cell.angle_beta   90.00
_cell.angle_gamma   90.00
#
_symmetry.space_group_name_H-M   'P 1'
#
loop_
_entity.id
_entity.type
_entity.pdbx_description
1 polymer ?
#
loop_
_entity_poly.entity_id
_entity_poly.type
_entity_poly.pdbx_seq_one_letter_code
_entity_poly.pdbx_strand_id
1 'polypeptide(L)'
;MDRAQEQSSINVVKRYKFTPIYLPIRKYIKWEAGAFNMPLPNILRALKVVAETGGDWEKAVNENVAYRHKVSIEEQRERLQHRYDEKFQAKQEKQELIKMIEDTMNKRD
;
A
#
# COMPACT_ATOMS: atom_id res chain seq x y z
N MET A 1 14.18 -7.64 -7.33
CA MET A 1 14.75 -6.49 -6.59
C MET A 1 16.13 -6.88 -6.11
N ASP A 2 17.15 -6.11 -6.49
CA ASP A 2 18.56 -6.49 -6.39
C ASP A 2 19.08 -6.56 -4.95
N ARG A 3 19.61 -7.73 -4.57
CA ARG A 3 20.39 -7.96 -3.35
C ARG A 3 21.56 -6.97 -3.18
N ALA A 4 22.00 -6.35 -4.27
CA ALA A 4 23.07 -5.35 -4.29
C ALA A 4 22.73 -4.10 -3.45
N GLN A 5 21.45 -3.71 -3.37
CA GLN A 5 21.07 -2.46 -2.71
C GLN A 5 20.98 -2.60 -1.18
N GLU A 6 20.52 -3.75 -0.66
CA GLU A 6 20.57 -4.09 0.78
C GLU A 6 22.02 -4.15 1.29
N GLN A 7 22.93 -4.66 0.48
CA GLN A 7 24.35 -4.74 0.81
C GLN A 7 24.99 -3.35 0.90
N SER A 8 24.53 -2.36 0.12
CA SER A 8 25.15 -1.02 0.11
C SER A 8 25.14 -0.34 1.49
N SER A 9 23.98 -0.30 2.18
CA SER A 9 23.85 0.44 3.44
C SER A 9 24.52 -0.29 4.60
N ILE A 10 24.41 -1.62 4.64
CA ILE A 10 25.09 -2.45 5.66
C ILE A 10 26.62 -2.37 5.49
N ASN A 11 27.11 -2.37 4.25
CA ASN A 11 28.54 -2.25 3.98
C ASN A 11 29.08 -0.87 4.40
N VAL A 12 28.30 0.20 4.22
CA VAL A 12 28.63 1.53 4.74
C VAL A 12 28.71 1.52 6.27
N VAL A 13 27.72 0.95 6.95
CA VAL A 13 27.71 0.83 8.42
C VAL A 13 28.96 0.08 8.92
N LYS A 14 29.33 -1.04 8.27
CA LYS A 14 30.55 -1.80 8.59
C LYS A 14 31.82 -0.99 8.36
N ARG A 15 31.92 -0.29 7.22
CA ARG A 15 33.08 0.53 6.84
C ARG A 15 33.35 1.63 7.86
N TYR A 16 32.30 2.30 8.34
CA TYR A 16 32.42 3.41 9.27
C TYR A 16 32.21 3.03 10.74
N LYS A 17 32.11 1.73 11.04
CA LYS A 17 31.93 1.18 12.40
C LYS A 17 30.71 1.78 13.14
N PHE A 18 29.63 2.04 12.42
CA PHE A 18 28.38 2.45 13.05
C PHE A 18 27.62 1.23 13.60
N THR A 19 26.78 1.47 14.60
CA THR A 19 25.84 0.45 15.09
C THR A 19 24.56 0.51 14.25
N PRO A 20 24.19 -0.57 13.53
CA PRO A 20 22.93 -0.60 12.80
C PRO A 20 21.76 -0.66 13.78
N ILE A 21 20.72 0.13 13.51
CA ILE A 21 19.45 0.10 14.25
C ILE A 21 18.34 -0.28 13.27
N TYR A 22 17.43 -1.14 13.72
CA TYR A 22 16.29 -1.60 12.95
C TYR A 22 14.99 -1.14 13.61
N LEU A 23 14.02 -0.72 12.79
CA LEU A 23 12.70 -0.35 13.29
C LEU A 23 11.91 -1.60 13.72
N PRO A 24 11.09 -1.52 14.80
CA PRO A 24 10.36 -2.67 15.34
C PRO A 24 9.13 -3.08 14.51
N ILE A 25 9.16 -2.95 13.18
CA ILE A 25 8.01 -3.15 12.28
C ILE A 25 7.39 -4.55 12.44
N ARG A 26 8.22 -5.59 12.52
CA ARG A 26 7.76 -7.00 12.63
C ARG A 26 6.99 -7.31 13.91
N LYS A 27 7.11 -6.46 14.94
CA LYS A 27 6.36 -6.64 16.19
C LYS A 27 4.88 -6.28 16.02
N TYR A 28 4.56 -5.39 15.08
CA TYR A 28 3.22 -4.79 14.95
C TYR A 28 2.46 -5.24 13.70
N ILE A 29 3.15 -5.79 12.70
CA ILE A 29 2.50 -6.31 11.50
C ILE A 29 3.10 -7.63 11.05
N LYS A 30 2.24 -8.51 10.53
CA LYS A 30 2.66 -9.67 9.75
C LYS A 30 2.95 -9.21 8.32
N TRP A 31 4.18 -9.41 7.87
CA TRP A 31 4.61 -9.05 6.53
C TRP A 31 4.36 -10.23 5.58
N GLU A 32 3.25 -10.19 4.85
CA GLU A 32 2.78 -11.32 4.05
C GLU A 32 3.39 -11.36 2.65
N ALA A 33 3.70 -10.19 2.06
CA ALA A 33 4.11 -10.13 0.66
C ALA A 33 5.13 -9.02 0.34
N GLY A 34 5.96 -9.30 -0.67
CA GLY A 34 6.97 -8.37 -1.19
C GLY A 34 8.24 -8.27 -0.32
N ALA A 35 9.23 -7.52 -0.81
CA ALA A 35 10.48 -7.30 -0.10
C ALA A 35 10.23 -6.55 1.22
N PHE A 36 10.99 -6.88 2.27
CA PHE A 36 10.91 -6.22 3.58
C PHE A 36 11.67 -4.89 3.57
N ASN A 37 11.27 -3.97 2.69
CA ASN A 37 11.82 -2.64 2.61
C ASN A 37 10.70 -1.60 2.63
N MET A 38 10.94 -0.52 3.38
CA MET A 38 10.04 0.61 3.45
C MET A 38 10.69 1.78 2.69
N PRO A 39 9.96 2.47 1.79
CA PRO A 39 10.47 3.69 1.17
C PRO A 39 10.83 4.72 2.25
N LEU A 40 11.94 5.43 2.07
CA LEU A 40 12.41 6.44 3.03
C LEU A 40 11.32 7.46 3.45
N PRO A 41 10.46 7.98 2.55
CA PRO A 41 9.38 8.87 2.96
C PRO A 41 8.41 8.24 3.97
N ASN A 42 8.12 6.95 3.83
CA ASN A 42 7.24 6.24 4.76
C ASN A 42 7.92 6.01 6.11
N ILE A 43 9.24 5.78 6.11
CA ILE A 43 10.02 5.70 7.35
C ILE A 43 9.93 7.02 8.11
N LEU A 44 10.18 8.15 7.42
CA LEU A 44 10.15 9.47 8.05
C LEU A 44 8.75 9.81 8.61
N ARG A 45 7.68 9.48 7.88
CA ARG A 45 6.32 9.65 8.38
C ARG A 45 6.04 8.76 9.59
N ALA A 46 6.45 7.50 9.58
CA ALA A 46 6.30 6.62 10.73
C ALA A 46 7.03 7.18 11.96
N LEU A 47 8.27 7.64 11.80
CA LEU A 47 9.03 8.29 12.88
C LEU A 47 8.33 9.54 13.42
N LYS A 48 7.73 10.35 12.54
CA LYS A 48 6.93 11.51 12.95
C LYS A 48 5.73 11.09 13.80
N VAL A 49 4.97 10.07 13.38
CA VAL A 49 3.82 9.56 14.17
C VAL A 49 4.28 9.06 15.54
N VAL A 50 5.37 8.29 15.61
CA VAL A 50 5.93 7.81 16.89
C VAL A 50 6.30 8.98 17.81
N ALA A 51 6.94 10.03 17.27
CA ALA A 51 7.32 11.20 18.05
C ALA A 51 6.10 11.98 18.58
N GLU A 52 5.06 12.15 17.75
CA GLU A 52 3.85 12.90 18.11
C GLU A 52 2.94 12.14 19.08
N THR A 53 3.01 10.81 19.10
CA THR A 53 2.16 9.94 19.93
C THR A 53 2.85 9.43 21.20
N GLY A 54 4.09 9.84 21.45
CA GLY A 54 4.85 9.39 22.62
C GLY A 54 5.31 7.93 22.54
N GLY A 55 5.48 7.38 21.34
CA GLY A 55 6.04 6.04 21.14
C GLY A 55 5.11 5.01 20.48
N ASP A 56 3.97 5.41 19.92
CA ASP A 56 3.01 4.46 19.33
C ASP A 56 3.48 3.94 17.96
N TRP A 57 4.26 2.86 18.02
CA TRP A 57 4.75 2.15 16.85
C TRP A 57 3.65 1.36 16.13
N GLU A 58 2.63 0.89 16.84
CA GLU A 58 1.55 0.12 16.21
C GLU A 58 0.79 1.01 15.23
N LYS A 59 0.40 2.20 15.68
CA LYS A 59 -0.23 3.21 14.83
C LYS A 59 0.68 3.65 13.70
N ALA A 60 1.93 4.00 14.01
CA ALA A 60 2.89 4.49 13.02
C ALA A 60 3.14 3.47 11.89
N VAL A 61 3.29 2.20 12.23
CA VAL A 61 3.49 1.12 11.26
C VAL A 61 2.20 0.87 10.48
N ASN A 62 1.04 0.88 11.14
CA ASN A 62 -0.22 0.62 10.47
C ASN A 62 -0.60 1.69 9.44
N GLU A 63 -0.34 2.96 9.73
CA GLU A 63 -0.65 4.06 8.81
C GLU A 63 0.34 4.15 7.63
N ASN A 64 1.59 3.71 7.81
CA ASN A 64 2.66 3.98 6.84
C ASN A 64 3.16 2.75 6.07
N VAL A 65 2.82 1.53 6.50
CA VAL A 65 3.07 0.33 5.70
C VAL A 65 1.93 0.12 4.71
N ALA A 66 2.28 -0.02 3.43
CA ALA A 66 1.30 -0.23 2.37
C ALA A 66 0.51 -1.53 2.58
N TYR A 67 -0.80 -1.46 2.32
CA TYR A 67 -1.73 -2.58 2.52
C TYR A 67 -1.27 -3.90 1.90
N ARG A 68 -0.72 -3.85 0.67
CA ARG A 68 -0.19 -5.03 -0.05
C ARG A 68 0.85 -5.84 0.73
N HIS A 69 1.49 -5.26 1.75
CA HIS A 69 2.47 -5.97 2.57
C HIS A 69 1.83 -6.67 3.77
N LYS A 70 0.57 -6.38 4.07
CA LYS A 70 -0.19 -6.87 5.23
C LYS A 70 -1.19 -7.97 4.90
N VAL A 71 -1.39 -8.26 3.62
CA VAL A 71 -2.40 -9.22 3.14
C VAL A 71 -1.80 -10.29 2.27
N SER A 72 -2.44 -11.46 2.29
CA SER A 72 -2.03 -12.59 1.45
C SER A 72 -2.17 -12.27 -0.03
N ILE A 73 -1.55 -13.09 -0.88
CA ILE A 73 -1.64 -12.93 -2.33
C ILE A 73 -3.07 -13.22 -2.79
N GLU A 74 -3.74 -14.18 -2.15
CA GLU A 74 -5.12 -14.56 -2.39
C GLU A 74 -6.06 -13.38 -2.11
N GLU A 75 -5.97 -12.75 -0.94
CA GLU A 75 -6.79 -11.58 -0.56
C GLU A 75 -6.54 -10.38 -1.50
N GLN A 76 -5.30 -10.22 -1.98
CA GLN A 76 -4.99 -9.20 -2.97
C GLN A 76 -5.69 -9.46 -4.30
N ARG A 77 -5.71 -10.71 -4.76
CA ARG A 77 -6.37 -11.11 -6.01
C ARG A 77 -7.88 -10.92 -5.90
N GLU A 78 -8.50 -11.36 -4.81
CA GLU A 78 -9.93 -11.17 -4.57
C GLU A 78 -10.32 -9.70 -4.59
N ARG A 79 -9.54 -8.82 -3.93
CA ARG A 79 -9.80 -7.38 -3.98
C ARG A 79 -9.60 -6.74 -5.34
N LEU A 80 -8.66 -7.25 -6.14
CA LEU A 80 -8.46 -6.78 -7.50
C LEU A 80 -9.62 -7.20 -8.40
N GLN A 81 -10.09 -8.44 -8.25
CA GLN A 81 -11.26 -8.96 -8.95
C GLN A 81 -12.51 -8.15 -8.60
N HIS A 82 -12.79 -7.95 -7.31
CA HIS A 82 -13.93 -7.15 -6.86
C HIS A 82 -13.91 -5.72 -7.47
N ARG A 83 -12.75 -5.06 -7.45
CA ARG A 83 -12.61 -3.72 -8.06
C ARG A 83 -12.76 -3.71 -9.57
N TYR A 84 -12.39 -4.80 -10.24
CA TYR A 84 -12.62 -4.96 -11.66
C TYR A 84 -14.11 -5.11 -11.96
N ASP A 85 -14.80 -5.95 -11.19
CA ASP A 85 -16.23 -6.22 -11.32
C ASP A 85 -17.06 -4.95 -11.06
N GLU A 86 -16.76 -4.21 -9.98
CA GLU A 86 -17.40 -2.90 -9.69
C GLU A 86 -17.27 -1.92 -10.86
N LYS A 87 -16.06 -1.81 -11.44
CA LYS A 87 -15.83 -0.92 -12.59
C LYS A 87 -16.56 -1.39 -13.83
N PHE A 88 -16.65 -2.70 -14.03
CA PHE A 88 -17.38 -3.27 -15.14
C PHE A 88 -18.88 -2.96 -15.02
N GLN A 89 -19.48 -3.15 -13.83
CA GLN A 89 -20.89 -2.83 -13.57
C GLN A 89 -21.18 -1.34 -13.75
N ALA A 90 -20.36 -0.46 -13.15
CA ALA A 90 -20.53 1.00 -13.30
C ALA A 90 -20.45 1.45 -14.77
N LYS A 91 -19.68 0.75 -15.61
CA LYS A 91 -19.61 1.03 -17.05
C LYS A 91 -20.89 0.60 -17.78
N GLN A 92 -21.45 -0.56 -17.45
CA GLN A 92 -22.72 -1.04 -18.01
C GLN A 92 -23.87 -0.13 -17.63
N GLU A 93 -24.01 0.18 -16.34
CA GLU A 93 -25.04 1.11 -15.84
C GLU A 93 -24.98 2.47 -16.55
N LYS A 94 -23.76 3.01 -16.75
CA LYS A 94 -23.57 4.26 -17.50
C LYS A 94 -24.07 4.14 -18.95
N GLN A 95 -23.81 3.01 -19.62
CA GLN A 95 -24.25 2.79 -20.99
C GLN A 95 -25.77 2.68 -21.09
N GLU A 96 -26.40 1.98 -20.15
CA GLU A 96 -27.86 1.87 -20.07
C GLU A 96 -28.52 3.24 -19.83
N LEU A 97 -27.98 4.04 -18.92
CA LEU A 97 -28.47 5.40 -18.66
C LEU A 97 -28.37 6.29 -19.90
N ILE A 98 -27.26 6.25 -20.63
CA ILE A 98 -27.08 7.01 -21.88
C ILE A 98 -28.16 6.60 -22.89
N LYS A 99 -28.37 5.30 -23.08
CA LYS A 99 -29.38 4.78 -24.00
C LYS A 99 -30.80 5.22 -23.61
N MET A 100 -31.15 5.21 -22.32
CA MET A 100 -32.45 5.70 -21.85
C MET A 100 -32.64 7.19 -22.11
N ILE A 101 -31.60 8.01 -21.98
CA ILE A 101 -31.65 9.44 -22.29
C ILE A 101 -31.86 9.65 -23.79
N GLU A 102 -31.14 8.94 -24.65
CA GLU A 102 -31.32 9.01 -26.10
C GLU A 102 -32.73 8.58 -26.52
N ASP A 103 -33.24 7.48 -25.97
CA ASP A 103 -34.59 6.98 -26.25
C ASP A 103 -35.70 7.94 -25.76
N THR A 104 -35.48 8.66 -24.66
CA THR A 104 -36.44 9.65 -24.15
C THR A 104 -36.39 10.96 -24.92
N MET A 105 -35.23 11.36 -25.43
CA MET A 105 -35.11 12.53 -26.31
C MET A 105 -35.76 12.27 -27.67
N ASN A 106 -35.53 11.11 -28.29
CA ASN A 106 -36.14 10.77 -29.58
C ASN A 106 -37.68 10.58 -29.54
N LYS A 107 -38.29 10.43 -28.36
CA LYS A 107 -39.75 10.32 -28.18
C LYS A 107 -40.46 11.65 -27.96
N ARG A 108 -39.71 12.76 -27.81
CA ARG A 108 -40.27 14.10 -27.58
C ARG A 108 -40.41 14.95 -28.86
N ASP A 109 -39.89 14.45 -29.98
CA ASP A 109 -40.13 14.95 -31.34
C ASP A 109 -41.28 14.16 -32.00
#